data_AF-A0A2E8NA97-F1
#
_entry.id   AF-A0A2E8NA97-F1
#
_cell.length_a   1.000
_cell.length_b   1.000
_cell.length_c   1.000
_cell.angle_alpha   90.00
_cell.angle_beta   90.00
_cell.angle_gamma   90.00
#
_symmetry.space_group_name_H-M   'P 1'
#
loop_
_entity.id
_entity.type
_entity.pdbx_description
1 polymer ?
#
loop_
_entity_poly.entity_id
_entity_poly.type
_entity_poly.pdbx_seq_one_letter_code
_entity_poly.pdbx_strand_id
1 'polypeptide(L)'
;MGNLGGGELLVILILGLLVLGPSRLAVVAQHVGRLVGQVRRLASGFQEEFREIVEDPTLEAAARARGAAFRGPESEQSEEEAEDEPPVKDHRGEGGG
;
A
#
# COMPACT_ATOMS: atom_id res chain seq x y z
N MET A 1 -14.05 -4.96 25.64
CA MET A 1 -12.70 -4.37 25.65
C MET A 1 -12.84 -2.92 25.22
N GLY A 2 -12.21 -1.98 25.92
CA GLY A 2 -12.62 -0.57 26.00
C GLY A 2 -12.89 0.11 24.65
N ASN A 3 -14.10 0.65 24.49
CA ASN A 3 -14.41 1.55 23.40
C ASN A 3 -13.79 2.90 23.75
N LEU A 4 -12.72 3.29 23.03
CA LEU A 4 -12.17 4.64 23.07
C LEU A 4 -13.27 5.60 22.60
N GLY A 5 -14.09 6.06 23.53
CA GLY A 5 -15.32 6.77 23.28
C GLY A 5 -15.24 8.23 23.71
N GLY A 6 -16.26 9.02 23.35
CA GLY A 6 -16.30 10.45 23.68
C GLY A 6 -16.15 10.76 25.17
N GLY A 7 -16.62 9.87 26.06
CA GLY A 7 -16.47 10.03 27.51
C GLY A 7 -15.02 9.90 28.00
N GLU A 8 -14.27 8.92 27.49
CA GLU A 8 -12.87 8.73 27.90
C GLU A 8 -11.99 9.90 27.42
N LEU A 9 -12.22 10.37 26.20
CA LEU A 9 -11.53 11.55 25.67
C LEU A 9 -11.84 12.82 26.48
N LEU A 10 -13.09 13.00 26.94
CA LEU A 10 -13.48 14.11 27.80
C LEU A 10 -12.73 14.08 29.15
N VAL A 11 -12.62 12.90 29.78
CA VAL A 11 -11.90 12.74 31.05
C VAL A 11 -10.42 13.08 30.87
N ILE A 12 -9.77 12.58 29.81
CA ILE A 12 -8.37 12.90 29.49
C ILE A 12 -8.22 14.41 29.25
N LEU A 13 -9.16 15.04 28.54
CA LEU A 13 -9.14 16.49 28.32
C LEU A 13 -9.20 17.25 29.65
N ILE A 14 -10.14 16.91 30.53
CA ILE A 14 -10.26 17.55 31.85
C ILE A 14 -8.97 17.36 32.67
N LEU A 15 -8.43 16.14 32.71
CA LEU A 15 -7.18 15.85 33.42
C LEU A 15 -6.00 16.62 32.82
N GLY A 16 -5.89 16.69 31.50
CA GLY A 16 -4.86 17.48 30.82
C GLY A 16 -4.97 18.97 31.12
N LEU A 17 -6.20 19.50 31.17
CA LEU A 17 -6.47 20.88 31.56
C LEU A 17 -6.13 21.14 33.02
N LEU A 18 -6.33 20.16 33.92
CA LEU A 18 -5.99 20.31 35.33
C LEU A 18 -4.48 20.24 35.59
N VAL A 19 -3.78 19.30 34.94
CA VAL A 19 -2.34 19.06 35.13
C VAL A 19 -1.51 20.16 34.47
N LEU A 20 -1.82 20.49 33.21
CA LEU A 20 -1.03 21.44 32.42
C LEU A 20 -1.62 22.86 32.49
N GLY A 21 -2.93 22.98 32.68
CA GLY A 21 -3.65 24.25 32.60
C GLY A 21 -4.24 24.51 31.20
N PRO A 22 -5.42 25.16 31.10
CA PRO A 22 -6.07 25.47 29.82
C PRO A 22 -5.23 26.34 28.90
N SER A 23 -4.50 27.29 29.47
CA SER A 23 -3.60 28.19 28.73
C SER A 23 -2.40 27.46 28.13
N ARG A 24 -1.80 26.51 28.83
CA ARG A 24 -0.66 25.74 28.30
C ARG A 24 -1.08 24.75 27.22
N LEU A 25 -2.23 24.09 27.41
CA LEU A 25 -2.75 23.12 26.44
C LEU A 25 -3.06 23.80 25.10
N ALA A 26 -3.66 25.00 25.14
CA ALA A 26 -3.90 25.80 23.94
C ALA A 26 -2.60 26.19 23.23
N VAL A 27 -1.56 26.59 23.96
CA VAL A 27 -0.24 26.91 23.38
C VAL A 27 0.36 25.69 22.69
N VAL A 28 0.36 24.51 23.34
CA VAL A 28 0.85 23.26 22.75
C VAL A 28 0.05 22.89 21.50
N ALA A 29 -1.28 22.98 21.55
CA ALA A 29 -2.14 22.72 20.40
C ALA A 29 -1.83 23.65 19.23
N GLN A 30 -1.52 24.93 19.48
CA GLN A 30 -1.09 25.87 18.44
C GLN A 30 0.27 25.49 17.82
N HIS A 31 1.20 24.94 18.60
CA HIS A 31 2.49 24.46 18.08
C HIS A 31 2.30 23.21 17.22
N VAL A 32 1.55 22.23 17.71
CA VAL A 32 1.22 21.00 16.98
C VAL A 32 0.43 21.33 15.71
N GLY A 33 -0.57 22.20 15.81
CA GLY A 33 -1.39 22.61 14.67
C GLY A 33 -0.58 23.31 13.57
N ARG A 34 0.38 24.16 13.96
CA ARG A 34 1.33 24.77 13.00
C ARG A 34 2.23 23.71 12.36
N LEU A 35 2.76 22.77 13.14
CA LEU A 35 3.59 21.68 12.63
C LEU A 35 2.83 20.80 11.63
N VAL A 36 1.62 20.35 12.01
CA VAL A 36 0.74 19.57 11.13
C VAL A 36 0.37 20.36 9.89
N GLY A 37 0.09 21.66 10.01
CA GLY A 37 -0.20 22.53 8.87
C GLY A 37 0.97 22.66 7.90
N GLN A 38 2.20 22.78 8.42
CA GLN A 38 3.42 22.80 7.62
C GLN A 38 3.64 21.47 6.90
N VAL A 39 3.50 20.35 7.61
CA VAL A 39 3.62 19.01 7.03
C VAL A 39 2.55 18.78 5.97
N ARG A 40 1.29 19.17 6.23
CA ARG A 40 0.20 19.08 5.25
C ARG A 40 0.52 19.87 4.00
N ARG A 41 0.97 21.12 4.12
CA ARG A 41 1.28 21.97 2.98
C ARG A 41 2.44 21.43 2.14
N LEU A 42 3.46 20.90 2.81
CA LEU A 42 4.58 20.24 2.17
C LEU A 42 4.12 18.95 1.46
N ALA A 43 3.34 18.12 2.14
CA ALA A 43 2.75 16.92 1.56
C ALA A 43 1.82 17.21 0.37
N SER A 44 1.07 18.32 0.38
CA SER A 44 0.25 18.73 -0.76
C SER A 44 1.10 19.17 -1.96
N GLY A 45 2.21 19.86 -1.74
CA GLY A 45 3.15 20.19 -2.82
C GLY A 45 3.81 18.93 -3.40
N PHE A 46 4.25 18.02 -2.52
CA PHE A 46 4.76 16.72 -2.93
C PHE A 46 3.71 15.86 -3.63
N GLN A 47 2.43 15.90 -3.27
CA GLN A 47 1.40 15.13 -3.96
C GLN A 47 1.22 15.56 -5.43
N GLU A 48 1.37 16.85 -5.73
CA GLU A 48 1.29 17.37 -7.10
C GLU A 48 2.49 16.88 -7.92
N GLU A 49 3.72 17.04 -7.40
CA GLU A 49 4.96 16.58 -8.05
C GLU A 49 5.05 15.05 -8.12
N PHE A 50 4.63 14.35 -7.07
CA PHE A 50 4.66 12.88 -7.02
C PHE A 50 3.60 12.27 -7.94
N ARG A 51 2.48 12.95 -8.19
CA ARG A 51 1.52 12.52 -9.22
C ARG A 51 2.15 12.56 -10.61
N GLU A 52 2.90 13.61 -10.92
CA GLU A 52 3.63 13.75 -12.19
C GLU A 52 4.72 12.67 -12.35
N ILE A 53 5.41 12.34 -11.26
CA ILE A 53 6.44 11.30 -11.22
C ILE A 53 5.85 9.87 -11.22
N VAL A 54 4.72 9.63 -10.56
CA VAL A 54 4.05 8.31 -10.53
C VAL A 54 3.42 7.97 -11.89
N GLU A 55 3.00 8.97 -12.66
CA GLU A 55 2.59 8.79 -14.05
C GLU A 55 3.77 8.69 -15.04
N ASP A 56 5.03 8.78 -14.56
CA ASP A 56 6.20 8.60 -15.42
C ASP A 56 6.40 7.10 -15.74
N PRO A 57 6.22 6.68 -17.01
CA PRO A 57 6.34 5.28 -17.43
C PRO A 57 7.74 4.70 -17.20
N THR A 58 8.76 5.54 -17.02
CA THR A 58 10.13 5.09 -16.74
C THR A 58 10.28 4.49 -15.35
N LEU A 59 9.53 4.99 -14.35
CA LEU A 59 9.53 4.48 -12.99
C LEU A 59 8.78 3.15 -12.86
N GLU A 60 7.68 3.00 -13.60
CA GLU A 60 6.95 1.74 -13.67
C GLU A 60 7.81 0.64 -14.34
N ALA A 61 8.53 0.98 -15.41
CA ALA A 61 9.48 0.08 -16.06
C ALA A 61 10.63 -0.33 -15.11
N ALA A 62 11.20 0.62 -14.35
CA ALA A 62 12.25 0.34 -13.38
C ALA A 62 11.75 -0.52 -12.20
N ALA A 63 10.52 -0.29 -11.71
CA ALA A 63 9.89 -1.09 -10.68
C ALA A 63 9.60 -2.53 -11.18
N ARG A 64 9.12 -2.68 -12.42
CA ARG A 64 8.90 -3.97 -13.07
C ARG A 64 10.22 -4.73 -13.27
N ALA A 65 11.30 -4.06 -13.69
CA ALA A 65 12.62 -4.66 -13.83
C ALA A 65 13.20 -5.14 -12.48
N ARG A 66 13.02 -4.36 -11.40
CA ARG A 66 13.40 -4.79 -10.05
C ARG A 66 12.53 -5.93 -9.53
N GLY A 67 11.23 -5.90 -9.82
CA GLY A 67 10.30 -7.00 -9.51
C GLY A 67 10.67 -8.29 -10.24
N ALA A 68 11.08 -8.21 -11.51
CA ALA A 68 11.57 -9.34 -12.29
C ALA A 68 12.93 -9.86 -11.78
N ALA A 69 13.81 -8.97 -11.30
CA ALA A 69 15.07 -9.39 -10.68
C ALA A 69 14.87 -10.07 -9.31
N PHE A 70 13.78 -9.74 -8.59
CA PHE A 70 13.44 -10.33 -7.29
C PHE A 70 12.57 -11.59 -7.41
N ARG A 71 11.69 -11.62 -8.42
CA ARG A 71 10.95 -12.81 -8.85
C ARG A 71 11.85 -13.62 -9.77
N GLY A 72 12.81 -14.33 -9.17
CA GLY A 72 13.60 -15.33 -9.88
C GLY A 72 12.71 -16.35 -10.63
N PRO A 73 13.31 -17.18 -11.50
CA PRO A 73 12.66 -17.92 -12.60
C PRO A 73 11.77 -19.11 -12.16
N GLU A 74 11.04 -19.01 -11.06
CA GLU A 74 10.24 -20.11 -10.49
C GLU A 74 8.73 -19.99 -10.73
N SER A 75 8.24 -18.96 -11.41
CA SER A 75 6.78 -18.83 -11.69
C SER A 75 6.39 -18.99 -13.15
N GLU A 76 7.34 -19.20 -14.07
CA GLU A 76 7.02 -19.55 -15.46
C GLU A 76 6.70 -21.06 -15.64
N GLN A 77 6.92 -21.91 -14.62
CA GLN A 77 6.63 -23.34 -14.71
C GLN A 77 5.21 -23.76 -14.30
N SER A 78 4.38 -22.89 -13.70
CA SER A 78 3.04 -23.29 -13.23
C SER A 78 1.89 -22.87 -14.14
N GLU A 79 2.14 -22.10 -15.21
CA GLU A 79 1.10 -21.74 -16.18
C GLU A 79 1.21 -22.48 -17.52
N GLU A 80 2.33 -23.15 -17.80
CA GLU A 80 2.52 -23.94 -19.04
C GLU A 80 2.14 -25.43 -18.91
N GLU A 81 1.92 -25.93 -17.68
CA GLU A 81 1.54 -27.34 -17.42
C GLU A 81 0.02 -27.60 -17.50
N ALA A 82 -0.78 -26.61 -17.90
CA ALA A 82 -2.22 -26.77 -18.11
C ALA A 82 -2.65 -26.78 -19.60
N GLU A 83 -1.72 -26.64 -20.55
CA GLU A 83 -2.05 -26.50 -21.98
C GLU A 83 -1.53 -27.60 -22.92
N ASP A 84 -0.84 -28.64 -22.45
CA ASP A 84 -0.30 -29.68 -23.35
C ASP A 84 -0.41 -31.10 -22.77
N GLU A 85 -1.65 -31.60 -22.63
CA GLU A 85 -1.87 -33.05 -22.75
C GLU A 85 -2.22 -33.38 -24.21
N PRO A 86 -1.27 -33.95 -24.97
CA PRO A 86 -1.65 -34.84 -26.06
C PRO A 86 -0.74 -36.09 -26.11
N PRO A 87 -1.04 -37.08 -26.97
CA PRO A 87 -2.33 -37.71 -27.22
C PRO A 87 -2.16 -39.26 -27.29
N VAL A 88 -3.15 -40.07 -26.88
CA VAL A 88 -3.18 -41.49 -27.30
C VAL A 88 -4.25 -41.67 -28.38
N LYS A 89 -3.85 -41.38 -29.61
CA LYS A 89 -4.52 -41.88 -30.81
C LYS A 89 -3.89 -43.24 -31.12
N ASP A 90 -4.60 -44.31 -30.77
CA ASP A 90 -4.21 -45.65 -31.18
C ASP A 90 -4.45 -45.81 -32.68
N HIS A 91 -3.37 -45.84 -33.44
CA HIS A 91 -3.36 -46.29 -34.81
C HIS A 91 -3.02 -47.79 -34.84
N ARG A 92 -3.99 -48.62 -35.19
CA ARG A 92 -3.70 -49.91 -35.84
C ARG A 92 -4.71 -50.23 -36.92
N GLY A 93 -4.25 -50.10 -38.16
CA GLY A 93 -4.97 -50.59 -39.33
C GLY A 93 -4.72 -52.07 -39.55
N GLU A 94 -5.78 -52.76 -39.95
CA GLU A 94 -5.81 -53.98 -40.78
C GLU A 94 -7.09 -53.82 -41.62
N GLY A 95 -7.19 -54.06 -42.93
CA GLY A 95 -6.34 -54.80 -43.84
C GLY A 95 -7.14 -55.94 -44.49
N GLY A 96 -7.89 -55.64 -45.56
CA GLY A 96 -8.24 -56.58 -46.64
C GLY A 96 -9.33 -57.63 -46.42
N GLY A 97 -10.17 -57.85 -47.45
CA GLY A 97 -11.10 -58.99 -47.58
C GLY A 97 -12.46 -58.61 -48.13
#